data_AF-A0A3D0K2H2-F1
#
_entry.id   AF-A0A3D0K2H2-F1
#
_cell.length_a   1.000
_cell.length_b   1.000
_cell.length_c   1.000
_cell.angle_alpha   90.00
_cell.angle_beta   90.00
_cell.angle_gamma   90.00
#
_symmetry.space_group_name_H-M   'P 1'
#
loop_
_entity.id
_entity.type
_entity.pdbx_description
1 polymer ?
#
loop_
_entity_poly.entity_id
_entity_poly.type
_entity_poly.pdbx_seq_one_letter_code
_entity_poly.pdbx_strand_id
1 'polypeptide(L)'
;YDADYTKTAYNAISHLLATARPAMGNHVYDTEGNESLVATSAFDSTLPVLYSTTVDLNDYDSTTNFGRLMSEALATALTQHWENKVINVNVRQGSMPILPREGEFILSRNAQELAIDYNAGAVLLSTYSVALDRVFVNVELVNVNHNDVVAAVQFDIPLGPRTEALLRNIEFADAMDSYMKGTP
;
A
#
# COMPACT_ATOMS: atom_id res chain seq x y z
N TYR A 1 -9.65 23.01 -1.54
CA TYR A 1 -10.01 22.18 -0.39
C TYR A 1 -8.73 21.54 0.12
N ASP A 2 -8.53 21.56 1.43
CA ASP A 2 -7.37 20.91 2.05
C ASP A 2 -7.53 19.38 1.97
N ALA A 3 -6.42 18.65 1.96
CA ALA A 3 -6.43 17.21 1.85
C ALA A 3 -6.93 16.56 3.15
N ASP A 4 -7.93 15.69 3.06
CA ASP A 4 -8.37 14.80 4.13
C ASP A 4 -7.81 13.39 3.89
N TYR A 5 -6.56 13.19 4.33
CA TYR A 5 -5.82 11.95 4.11
C TYR A 5 -6.52 10.74 4.74
N THR A 6 -7.09 10.91 5.94
CA THR A 6 -7.73 9.82 6.70
C THR A 6 -9.00 9.36 6.01
N LYS A 7 -9.91 10.28 5.67
CA LYS A 7 -11.16 9.91 4.98
C LYS A 7 -10.88 9.33 3.60
N THR A 8 -9.90 9.89 2.89
CA THR A 8 -9.55 9.39 1.55
C THR A 8 -8.98 7.97 1.64
N ALA A 9 -8.05 7.71 2.57
CA ALA A 9 -7.51 6.38 2.80
C ALA A 9 -8.59 5.37 3.25
N TYR A 10 -9.49 5.78 4.15
CA TYR A 10 -10.63 4.95 4.57
C TYR A 10 -11.50 4.51 3.39
N ASN A 11 -11.93 5.46 2.57
CA ASN A 11 -12.73 5.18 1.39
C ASN A 11 -11.98 4.30 0.38
N ALA A 12 -10.69 4.59 0.15
CA ALA A 12 -9.87 3.80 -0.77
C ALA A 12 -9.76 2.35 -0.31
N ILE A 13 -9.46 2.10 0.97
CA ILE A 13 -9.38 0.75 1.52
C ILE A 13 -10.74 0.06 1.53
N SER A 14 -11.84 0.77 1.82
CA SER A 14 -13.20 0.23 1.68
C SER A 14 -13.42 -0.35 0.27
N HIS A 15 -13.08 0.43 -0.75
CA HIS A 15 -13.24 0.02 -2.15
C HIS A 15 -12.29 -1.11 -2.54
N LEU A 16 -11.04 -1.05 -2.10
CA LEU A 16 -10.04 -2.09 -2.32
C LEU A 16 -10.54 -3.45 -1.79
N LEU A 17 -11.00 -3.49 -0.54
CA LEU A 17 -11.47 -4.74 0.08
C LEU A 17 -12.78 -5.24 -0.54
N ALA A 18 -13.69 -4.33 -0.90
CA ALA A 18 -14.94 -4.69 -1.56
C ALA A 18 -14.74 -5.28 -2.97
N THR A 19 -13.60 -5.03 -3.60
CA THR A 19 -13.24 -5.51 -4.95
C THR A 19 -12.19 -6.61 -4.93
N ALA A 20 -11.71 -7.01 -3.74
CA ALA A 20 -10.74 -8.08 -3.61
C ALA A 20 -11.31 -9.38 -4.18
N ARG A 21 -10.50 -10.09 -4.97
CA ARG A 21 -10.88 -11.37 -5.56
C ARG A 21 -11.39 -12.30 -4.46
N PRO A 22 -12.66 -12.72 -4.50
CA PRO A 22 -13.24 -13.57 -3.47
C PRO A 22 -12.57 -14.94 -3.50
N ALA A 23 -12.58 -15.64 -2.37
CA ALA A 23 -12.24 -17.05 -2.29
C ALA A 23 -13.33 -17.88 -2.99
N MET A 24 -13.38 -17.83 -4.32
CA MET A 24 -14.18 -18.74 -5.13
C MET A 24 -13.27 -19.90 -5.52
N GLY A 25 -13.31 -21.00 -4.77
CA GLY A 25 -12.64 -22.23 -5.17
C GLY A 25 -13.13 -22.63 -6.56
N ASN A 26 -12.23 -22.61 -7.56
CA ASN A 26 -12.55 -23.22 -8.84
C ASN A 26 -12.46 -24.74 -8.62
N HIS A 27 -13.63 -25.38 -8.63
CA HIS A 27 -13.72 -26.84 -8.65
C HIS A 27 -13.24 -27.30 -10.03
N VAL A 28 -12.02 -27.82 -10.10
CA VAL A 28 -11.49 -28.42 -11.32
C VAL A 28 -11.65 -29.92 -11.18
N TYR A 29 -12.38 -30.52 -12.11
CA TYR A 29 -12.48 -31.96 -12.22
C TYR A 29 -11.35 -32.46 -13.11
N ASP A 30 -10.57 -33.43 -12.64
CA ASP A 30 -9.63 -34.13 -13.50
C ASP A 30 -10.38 -34.99 -14.54
N THR A 31 -9.65 -35.58 -15.50
CA THR A 31 -10.22 -36.45 -16.54
C THR A 31 -10.91 -37.70 -15.97
N GLU A 32 -10.66 -38.03 -14.71
CA GLU A 32 -11.23 -39.15 -13.97
C GLU A 32 -12.44 -38.75 -13.10
N GLY A 33 -12.78 -37.45 -13.07
CA GLY A 33 -13.91 -36.89 -12.33
C GLY A 33 -13.62 -36.55 -10.86
N ASN A 34 -12.35 -36.58 -10.43
CA ASN A 34 -11.98 -36.17 -9.08
C ASN A 34 -11.95 -34.65 -8.97
N GLU A 35 -12.54 -34.13 -7.91
CA GLU A 35 -12.53 -32.72 -7.59
C GLU A 35 -11.17 -32.30 -7.01
N SER A 36 -10.50 -31.39 -7.71
CA SER A 36 -9.33 -30.68 -7.23
C SER A 36 -9.71 -29.21 -7.00
N LEU A 37 -9.53 -28.74 -5.77
CA LEU A 37 -9.62 -27.31 -5.49
C LEU A 37 -8.36 -26.66 -6.04
N VAL A 38 -8.48 -25.90 -7.13
CA VAL A 38 -7.40 -25.01 -7.53
C VAL A 38 -7.30 -23.94 -6.46
N ALA A 39 -6.14 -23.86 -5.81
CA ALA A 39 -5.82 -22.74 -4.94
C ALA A 39 -5.95 -21.46 -5.77
N THR A 40 -7.04 -20.74 -5.56
CA THR A 40 -7.29 -19.50 -6.27
C THR A 40 -6.41 -18.42 -5.68
N SER A 41 -5.96 -17.48 -6.50
CA SER A 41 -5.27 -16.26 -6.07
C SER A 41 -6.22 -15.30 -5.30
N ALA A 42 -6.97 -15.81 -4.33
CA ALA A 42 -7.95 -15.05 -3.56
C ALA A 42 -7.26 -14.34 -2.40
N PHE A 43 -7.88 -13.28 -1.91
CA PHE A 43 -7.48 -12.67 -0.65
C PHE A 43 -7.99 -13.53 0.52
N ASP A 44 -7.08 -14.17 1.26
CA ASP A 44 -7.44 -14.83 2.52
C ASP A 44 -7.47 -13.79 3.64
N SER A 45 -8.69 -13.51 4.04
CA SER A 45 -9.00 -12.47 4.99
C SER A 45 -8.88 -12.93 6.44
N THR A 46 -8.24 -14.06 6.73
CA THR A 46 -7.89 -14.50 8.09
C THR A 46 -6.40 -14.39 8.36
N LEU A 47 -5.60 -14.16 7.31
CA LEU A 47 -4.15 -14.08 7.39
C LEU A 47 -3.68 -12.63 7.57
N PRO A 48 -2.53 -12.42 8.24
CA PRO A 48 -1.87 -11.13 8.33
C PRO A 48 -1.68 -10.45 6.97
N VAL A 49 -1.74 -9.12 6.98
CA VAL A 49 -1.37 -8.28 5.85
C VAL A 49 -0.12 -7.48 6.23
N LEU A 50 0.94 -7.61 5.44
CA LEU A 50 2.10 -6.74 5.57
C LEU A 50 1.88 -5.44 4.80
N TYR A 51 2.45 -4.34 5.28
CA TYR A 51 2.50 -3.10 4.51
C TYR A 51 3.84 -2.40 4.68
N SER A 52 4.24 -1.65 3.65
CA SER A 52 5.44 -0.81 3.65
C SER A 52 5.08 0.67 3.52
N THR A 53 6.10 1.52 3.55
CA THR A 53 5.95 2.95 3.26
C THR A 53 5.41 3.14 1.84
N THR A 54 4.54 4.13 1.64
CA THR A 54 4.12 4.57 0.31
C THR A 54 5.29 5.32 -0.35
N VAL A 55 5.74 4.87 -1.52
CA VAL A 55 6.95 5.38 -2.19
C VAL A 55 6.64 6.20 -3.44
N ASP A 56 7.54 7.09 -3.85
CA ASP A 56 7.38 7.80 -5.12
C ASP A 56 7.57 6.80 -6.27
N LEU A 57 6.67 6.84 -7.26
CA LEU A 57 6.74 6.01 -8.45
C LEU A 57 8.03 6.24 -9.25
N ASN A 58 8.63 7.44 -9.13
CA ASN A 58 9.87 7.81 -9.80
C ASN A 58 11.11 7.66 -8.92
N ASP A 59 10.94 7.43 -7.61
CA ASP A 59 12.03 7.27 -6.65
C ASP A 59 11.62 6.34 -5.49
N TYR A 60 12.10 5.10 -5.57
CA TYR A 60 11.80 4.04 -4.61
C TYR A 60 12.80 4.01 -3.43
N ASP A 61 13.91 4.75 -3.53
CA ASP A 61 14.99 4.72 -2.55
C ASP A 61 14.81 5.82 -1.48
N SER A 62 14.03 6.86 -1.79
CA SER A 62 13.73 7.94 -0.86
C SER A 62 12.30 7.87 -0.30
N THR A 63 12.15 8.31 0.94
CA THR A 63 10.85 8.46 1.60
C THR A 63 10.54 9.92 1.85
N THR A 64 9.27 10.27 1.74
CA THR A 64 8.75 11.58 2.13
C THR A 64 7.87 11.49 3.38
N ASN A 65 7.64 12.61 4.05
CA ASN A 65 6.66 12.73 5.13
C ASN A 65 5.25 12.46 4.59
N PHE A 66 4.98 12.79 3.32
CA PHE A 66 3.76 12.36 2.63
C PHE A 66 3.67 10.84 2.56
N GLY A 67 4.71 10.17 2.06
CA GLY A 67 4.75 8.71 1.92
C GLY A 67 4.55 7.99 3.26
N ARG A 68 5.21 8.45 4.32
CA ARG A 68 5.04 7.93 5.69
C ARG A 68 3.62 8.12 6.20
N LEU A 69 3.08 9.34 6.10
CA LEU A 69 1.72 9.64 6.54
C LEU A 69 0.69 8.80 5.78
N MET A 70 0.88 8.64 4.48
CA MET A 70 -0.03 7.89 3.63
C MET A 70 -0.03 6.40 3.95
N SER A 71 1.14 5.79 4.15
CA SER A 71 1.20 4.39 4.57
C SER A 71 0.51 4.15 5.90
N GLU A 72 0.67 5.06 6.87
CA GLU A 72 0.01 4.94 8.17
C GLU A 72 -1.50 5.14 8.06
N ALA A 73 -1.96 6.06 7.22
CA ALA A 73 -3.39 6.28 6.96
C ALA A 73 -4.04 5.05 6.31
N LEU A 74 -3.38 4.45 5.31
CA LEU A 74 -3.83 3.23 4.64
C LEU A 74 -3.84 2.03 5.61
N ALA A 75 -2.79 1.84 6.40
CA ALA A 75 -2.72 0.77 7.38
C ALA A 75 -3.76 0.91 8.51
N THR A 76 -4.00 2.14 8.95
CA THR A 76 -5.06 2.48 9.92
C THR A 76 -6.42 2.14 9.34
N ALA A 77 -6.70 2.56 8.11
CA ALA A 77 -7.95 2.24 7.42
C ALA A 77 -8.14 0.72 7.27
N LEU A 78 -7.09 -0.01 6.89
CA LEU A 78 -7.12 -1.48 6.79
C LEU A 78 -7.47 -2.14 8.13
N THR A 79 -6.87 -1.66 9.22
CA THR A 79 -7.16 -2.15 10.58
C THR A 79 -8.59 -1.81 11.03
N GLN A 80 -9.16 -0.69 10.56
CA GLN A 80 -10.53 -0.29 10.90
C GLN A 80 -11.59 -1.10 10.13
N HIS A 81 -11.27 -1.53 8.91
CA HIS A 81 -12.18 -2.32 8.08
C HIS A 81 -12.15 -3.80 8.35
N TRP A 82 -11.10 -4.32 8.99
CA TRP A 82 -10.85 -5.76 9.00
C TRP A 82 -10.25 -6.27 10.30
N GLU A 83 -10.58 -7.52 10.66
CA GLU A 83 -10.17 -8.17 11.90
C GLU A 83 -8.71 -8.69 11.88
N ASN A 84 -7.96 -8.45 10.80
CA ASN A 84 -6.65 -9.05 10.57
C ASN A 84 -5.54 -8.27 11.25
N LYS A 85 -4.48 -9.00 11.60
CA LYS A 85 -3.24 -8.40 12.04
C LYS A 85 -2.57 -7.67 10.87
N VAL A 86 -2.55 -6.35 10.93
CA VAL A 86 -1.79 -5.49 10.01
C VAL A 86 -0.39 -5.27 10.59
N ILE A 87 0.66 -5.58 9.83
CA ILE A 87 2.04 -5.54 10.31
C ILE A 87 2.89 -4.62 9.43
N ASN A 88 3.50 -3.61 10.05
CA ASN A 88 4.49 -2.76 9.39
C ASN A 88 5.84 -3.47 9.33
N VAL A 89 6.35 -3.71 8.13
CA VAL A 89 7.65 -4.38 7.94
C VAL A 89 8.85 -3.48 8.21
N ASN A 90 8.72 -2.17 8.03
CA ASN A 90 9.81 -1.21 8.27
C ASN A 90 10.24 -1.12 9.74
N VAL A 91 9.37 -1.52 10.67
CA VAL A 91 9.58 -1.36 12.11
C VAL A 91 10.57 -2.39 12.66
N ARG A 92 10.87 -3.48 11.92
CA ARG A 92 11.68 -4.59 12.46
C ARG A 92 12.72 -5.16 11.51
N GLN A 93 12.54 -5.17 10.19
CA GLN A 93 13.47 -5.84 9.27
C GLN A 93 13.44 -5.23 7.86
N GLY A 94 14.16 -4.12 7.65
CA GLY A 94 14.38 -3.55 6.32
C GLY A 94 13.12 -2.98 5.65
N SER A 95 13.30 -2.09 4.69
CA SER A 95 12.22 -1.72 3.77
C SER A 95 11.88 -2.92 2.89
N MET A 96 10.62 -3.05 2.48
CA MET A 96 10.21 -4.07 1.51
C MET A 96 10.49 -3.57 0.09
N PRO A 97 11.53 -4.07 -0.59
CA PRO A 97 11.88 -3.58 -1.91
C PRO A 97 10.85 -4.08 -2.93
N ILE A 98 10.31 -3.16 -3.71
CA ILE A 98 9.46 -3.44 -4.87
C ILE A 98 10.34 -3.38 -6.11
N LEU A 99 10.23 -4.37 -7.01
CA LEU A 99 10.97 -4.37 -8.26
C LEU A 99 10.07 -3.87 -9.40
N PRO A 100 10.44 -2.78 -10.09
CA PRO A 100 9.74 -2.34 -11.28
C PRO A 100 10.05 -3.28 -12.46
N ARG A 101 9.02 -3.73 -13.19
CA ARG A 101 9.17 -4.47 -14.45
C ARG A 101 8.19 -3.96 -15.50
N GLU A 102 8.65 -3.18 -16.48
CA GLU A 102 7.85 -2.75 -17.65
C GLU A 102 6.42 -2.23 -17.31
N GLY A 103 6.27 -1.49 -16.21
CA GLY A 103 4.97 -0.97 -15.75
C GLY A 103 4.19 -1.90 -14.80
N GLU A 104 4.74 -3.06 -14.45
CA GLU A 104 4.24 -3.98 -13.42
C GLU A 104 5.14 -3.94 -12.17
N PHE A 105 4.53 -4.12 -11.00
CA PHE A 105 5.24 -4.28 -9.74
C PHE A 105 5.37 -5.76 -9.38
N ILE A 106 6.59 -6.18 -9.04
CA ILE A 106 6.84 -7.53 -8.53
C ILE A 106 7.42 -7.41 -7.13
N LEU A 107 6.94 -8.27 -6.22
CA LEU A 107 7.56 -8.42 -4.91
C LEU A 107 8.99 -8.94 -5.07
N SER A 108 9.95 -8.26 -4.47
CA SER A 108 11.31 -8.84 -4.39
C SER A 108 11.29 -10.16 -3.62
N ARG A 109 12.30 -11.02 -3.84
CA ARG A 109 12.41 -12.28 -3.10
C ARG A 109 12.49 -12.05 -1.59
N ASN A 110 13.22 -11.02 -1.17
CA ASN A 110 13.33 -10.64 0.24
C ASN A 110 11.96 -10.27 0.83
N ALA A 111 11.10 -9.60 0.05
CA ALA A 111 9.73 -9.28 0.46
C ALA A 111 8.86 -10.54 0.65
N GLN A 112 9.01 -11.52 -0.24
CA GLN A 112 8.30 -12.79 -0.15
C GLN A 112 8.75 -13.61 1.06
N GLU A 113 10.06 -13.69 1.31
CA GLU A 113 10.62 -14.36 2.48
C GLU A 113 10.09 -13.73 3.77
N LEU A 114 10.08 -12.39 3.85
CA LEU A 114 9.54 -11.67 4.99
C LEU A 114 8.04 -11.94 5.19
N ALA A 115 7.27 -12.00 4.11
CA ALA A 115 5.85 -12.34 4.17
C ALA A 115 5.61 -13.76 4.70
N ILE A 116 6.44 -14.72 4.30
CA ILE A 116 6.41 -16.09 4.83
C ILE A 116 6.75 -16.10 6.32
N ASP A 117 7.79 -15.38 6.75
CA ASP A 117 8.21 -15.29 8.15
C ASP A 117 7.12 -14.74 9.08
N TYR A 118 6.31 -13.80 8.57
CA TYR A 118 5.16 -13.24 9.30
C TYR A 118 3.86 -14.02 9.11
N ASN A 119 3.89 -15.15 8.39
CA ASN A 119 2.71 -15.93 8.00
C ASN A 119 1.65 -15.06 7.32
N ALA A 120 2.07 -14.10 6.49
CA ALA A 120 1.19 -13.15 5.83
C ALA A 120 0.58 -13.76 4.55
N GLY A 121 -0.74 -13.56 4.39
CA GLY A 121 -1.45 -14.00 3.18
C GLY A 121 -1.37 -12.98 2.05
N ALA A 122 -1.16 -11.70 2.41
CA ALA A 122 -1.09 -10.62 1.45
C ALA A 122 -0.12 -9.50 1.89
N VAL A 123 0.25 -8.69 0.92
CA VAL A 123 1.02 -7.47 1.08
C VAL A 123 0.24 -6.30 0.49
N LEU A 124 0.08 -5.23 1.27
CA LEU A 124 -0.41 -3.94 0.81
C LEU A 124 0.77 -3.09 0.33
N LEU A 125 0.84 -2.88 -0.97
CA LEU A 125 1.81 -2.00 -1.62
C LEU A 125 1.14 -0.70 -1.99
N SER A 126 1.90 0.39 -1.96
CA SER A 126 1.39 1.67 -2.44
C SER A 126 2.50 2.55 -3.00
N THR A 127 2.18 3.25 -4.08
CA THR A 127 3.05 4.23 -4.73
C THR A 127 2.31 5.53 -4.94
N TYR A 128 3.03 6.63 -5.12
CA TYR A 128 2.43 7.91 -5.48
C TYR A 128 3.16 8.60 -6.62
N SER A 129 2.47 9.47 -7.34
CA SER A 129 3.03 10.33 -8.38
C SER A 129 2.49 11.74 -8.24
N VAL A 130 3.37 12.73 -8.34
CA VAL A 130 3.03 14.13 -8.19
C VAL A 130 2.72 14.74 -9.56
N ALA A 131 1.50 15.27 -9.72
CA ALA A 131 1.06 16.06 -10.86
C ALA A 131 0.95 17.55 -10.46
N LEU A 132 0.47 18.41 -11.38
CA LEU A 132 0.44 19.87 -11.17
C LEU A 132 -0.46 20.30 -10.00
N ASP A 133 -1.61 19.67 -9.81
CA ASP A 133 -2.62 20.05 -8.82
C ASP A 133 -3.06 18.88 -7.94
N ARG A 134 -2.50 17.68 -8.17
CA ARG A 134 -2.88 16.44 -7.51
C ARG A 134 -1.67 15.56 -7.25
N VAL A 135 -1.76 14.72 -6.21
CA VAL A 135 -0.93 13.55 -6.02
C VAL A 135 -1.80 12.33 -6.26
N PHE A 136 -1.45 11.50 -7.22
CA PHE A 136 -2.12 10.23 -7.47
C PHE A 136 -1.48 9.16 -6.61
N VAL A 137 -2.28 8.38 -5.90
CA VAL A 137 -1.84 7.26 -5.06
C VAL A 137 -2.42 5.99 -5.65
N ASN A 138 -1.55 5.03 -5.97
CA ASN A 138 -1.92 3.67 -6.35
C ASN A 138 -1.73 2.76 -5.13
N VAL A 139 -2.69 1.88 -4.88
CA VAL A 139 -2.64 0.91 -3.79
C VAL A 139 -3.02 -0.47 -4.33
N GLU A 140 -2.17 -1.45 -4.06
CA GLU A 140 -2.33 -2.82 -4.53
C GLU A 140 -2.27 -3.78 -3.34
N LEU A 141 -3.19 -4.75 -3.34
CA LEU A 141 -3.15 -5.88 -2.43
C LEU A 141 -2.64 -7.08 -3.22
N VAL A 142 -1.48 -7.60 -2.84
CA VAL A 142 -0.78 -8.68 -3.55
C VAL A 142 -0.85 -9.96 -2.71
N ASN A 143 -1.32 -11.06 -3.29
CA ASN A 143 -1.28 -12.37 -2.64
C ASN A 143 0.16 -12.90 -2.67
N VAL A 144 0.68 -13.24 -1.49
CA VAL A 144 2.09 -13.65 -1.32
C VAL A 144 2.41 -14.95 -2.05
N ASN A 145 1.48 -15.91 -2.02
CA ASN A 145 1.69 -17.26 -2.55
C ASN A 145 1.67 -17.30 -4.09
N HIS A 146 0.87 -16.42 -4.71
CA HIS A 146 0.67 -16.41 -6.16
C HIS A 146 1.37 -15.23 -6.84
N ASN A 147 1.87 -14.25 -6.07
CA ASN A 147 2.44 -13.01 -6.58
C ASN A 147 1.49 -12.26 -7.54
N ASP A 148 0.20 -12.36 -7.26
CA ASP A 148 -0.87 -11.76 -8.06
C ASP A 148 -1.52 -10.61 -7.31
N VAL A 149 -1.83 -9.53 -8.03
CA VAL A 149 -2.67 -8.45 -7.51
C VAL A 149 -4.11 -8.96 -7.38
N VAL A 150 -4.58 -9.06 -6.13
CA VAL A 150 -5.93 -9.54 -5.80
C VAL A 150 -6.93 -8.42 -5.63
N ALA A 151 -6.45 -7.19 -5.40
CA ALA A 151 -7.25 -5.97 -5.41
C ALA A 151 -6.34 -4.78 -5.74
N ALA A 152 -6.89 -3.75 -6.39
CA ALA A 152 -6.20 -2.48 -6.58
C ALA A 152 -7.18 -1.31 -6.50
N VAL A 153 -6.70 -0.16 -6.04
CA VAL A 153 -7.45 1.09 -6.05
C VAL A 153 -6.50 2.25 -6.32
N GLN A 154 -6.98 3.24 -7.07
CA GLN A 154 -6.28 4.50 -7.29
C GLN A 154 -7.16 5.65 -6.82
N PHE A 155 -6.55 6.65 -6.18
CA PHE A 155 -7.22 7.88 -5.77
C PHE A 155 -6.28 9.08 -5.89
N ASP A 156 -6.84 10.28 -5.83
CA ASP A 156 -6.08 11.53 -5.86
C ASP A 156 -6.20 12.32 -4.56
N ILE A 157 -5.12 13.01 -4.21
CA ILE A 157 -5.04 13.96 -3.10
C ILE A 157 -4.78 15.36 -3.69
N PRO A 158 -5.55 16.40 -3.32
CA PRO A 158 -5.25 17.77 -3.72
C PRO A 158 -3.81 18.17 -3.35
N LEU A 159 -3.07 18.74 -4.30
CA LEU A 159 -1.75 19.32 -4.05
C LEU A 159 -1.91 20.74 -3.48
N GLY A 160 -2.33 20.81 -2.22
CA GLY A 160 -2.34 22.05 -1.45
C GLY A 160 -1.02 22.28 -0.70
N PRO A 161 -0.85 23.45 -0.05
CA PRO A 161 0.37 23.79 0.68
C PRO A 161 0.80 22.75 1.71
N ARG A 162 -0.15 22.07 2.37
CA ARG A 162 0.15 20.99 3.31
C ARG A 162 0.73 19.76 2.60
N THR A 163 0.09 19.32 1.52
CA THR A 163 0.57 18.17 0.73
C THR A 163 1.95 18.46 0.18
N GLU A 164 2.17 19.67 -0.33
CA GLU A 164 3.47 20.12 -0.83
C GLU A 164 4.54 20.10 0.28
N ALA A 165 4.23 20.63 1.48
CA ALA A 165 5.16 20.60 2.61
C ALA A 165 5.55 19.17 3.01
N LEU A 166 4.59 18.24 3.02
CA LEU A 166 4.83 16.83 3.31
C LEU A 166 5.68 16.14 2.25
N LEU A 167 5.47 16.45 0.97
CA LEU A 167 6.31 15.94 -0.12
C LEU A 167 7.75 16.47 -0.04
N ARG A 168 7.92 17.70 0.43
CA ARG A 168 9.23 18.36 0.60
C ARG A 168 9.90 18.07 1.94
N ASN A 169 9.33 17.21 2.78
CA ASN A 169 9.82 16.92 4.13
C ASN A 169 9.95 18.14 5.05
N ILE A 170 9.14 19.17 4.85
CA ILE A 170 9.17 20.38 5.69
C ILE A 170 8.51 20.05 7.04
N GLU A 171 9.27 20.16 8.12
CA GLU A 171 8.74 20.04 9.48
C GLU A 171 8.30 21.40 10.03
N PHE A 172 7.40 21.37 11.03
CA PHE A 172 6.89 22.61 11.64
C PHE A 172 8.01 23.44 12.29
N ALA A 173 9.06 22.78 12.78
CA ALA A 173 10.25 23.44 13.31
C ALA A 173 10.99 24.25 12.22
N ASP A 174 11.14 23.68 11.03
CA ASP A 174 11.83 24.34 9.90
C ASP A 174 11.01 25.53 9.37
N ALA A 175 9.69 25.35 9.26
CA ALA A 175 8.78 26.42 8.87
C ALA A 175 8.80 27.58 9.87
N MET A 176 8.84 27.28 11.17
CA MET A 176 8.94 28.29 12.23
C MET A 176 10.30 28.99 12.21
N ASP A 177 11.39 28.27 11.97
CA ASP A 177 12.73 28.87 11.89
C ASP A 177 12.86 29.80 10.68
N SER A 178 12.33 29.43 9.52
CA SER A 178 12.26 30.30 8.34
C SER A 178 11.41 31.55 8.60
N TYR A 179 10.26 31.38 9.26
CA TYR A 179 9.38 32.49 9.66
C TYR A 179 10.06 33.43 10.66
N MET A 180 10.74 32.89 11.66
CA MET A 180 11.46 33.65 12.69
C MET A 180 12.71 34.34 12.13
N LYS A 181 13.33 33.79 11.07
CA LYS A 181 14.48 34.39 10.37
C LYS A 181 14.09 35.36 9.25
N GLY A 182 12.80 35.56 8.98
CA GLY A 182 12.32 36.52 7.98
C GLY A 182 12.83 36.25 6.56
N THR A 183 13.22 35.02 6.27
CA THR A 183 13.70 34.59 4.95
C THR A 183 12.56 33.84 4.25
N PRO A 184 12.17 34.24 3.02
CA PRO A 184 11.06 33.61 2.30
C PRO A 184 11.35 32.16 1.93
#